data_AF-A0A5K7SGC3-F1
#
_entry.id   AF-A0A5K7SGC3-F1
#
_cell.length_a   1.000
_cell.length_b   1.000
_cell.length_c   1.000
_cell.angle_alpha   90.00
_cell.angle_beta   90.00
_cell.angle_gamma   90.00
#
_symmetry.space_group_name_H-M   'P 1'
#
loop_
_entity.id
_entity.type
_entity.pdbx_description
1 polymer ?
#
loop_
_entity_poly.entity_id
_entity_poly.type
_entity_poly.pdbx_seq_one_letter_code
_entity_poly.pdbx_strand_id
1 'polypeptide(L)'
;MKTILSTLLLVFTLCISFSAESQNADRFPRLRERIAQAKLREIRLQLKLDQTTFEQFRPIYLKYEQEISGIDFRNLARLMKVNADSLSAEDADQLIVSQLETSKKLIHIREKYYKEFRTVLAPQQIIKLYQTEAELRKKVLQEIKKRMISR
;
A
#
# COMPACT_ATOMS: atom_id res chain seq x y z
N MET A 1 -10.24 29.71 41.93
CA MET A 1 -9.03 28.92 41.57
C MET A 1 -9.35 27.54 40.97
N LYS A 2 -10.32 26.78 41.51
CA LYS A 2 -10.69 25.44 41.00
C LYS A 2 -11.23 25.43 39.55
N THR A 3 -11.96 26.47 39.14
CA THR A 3 -12.50 26.62 37.78
C THR A 3 -11.45 26.97 36.73
N ILE A 4 -10.48 27.83 37.09
CA ILE A 4 -9.36 28.23 36.22
C ILE A 4 -8.43 27.03 35.97
N LEU A 5 -8.17 26.22 37.00
CA LEU A 5 -7.39 24.98 36.88
C LEU A 5 -8.11 23.94 36.00
N SER A 6 -9.45 23.86 36.11
CA SER A 6 -10.27 22.97 35.28
C SER A 6 -10.32 23.38 33.81
N THR A 7 -10.34 24.68 33.51
CA THR A 7 -10.28 25.18 32.13
C THR A 7 -8.89 25.00 31.51
N LEU A 8 -7.82 25.11 32.31
CA LEU A 8 -6.45 24.88 31.82
C LEU A 8 -6.22 23.39 31.48
N LEU A 9 -6.81 22.48 32.26
CA LEU A 9 -6.73 21.03 32.06
C LEU A 9 -7.51 20.57 30.81
N LEU A 10 -8.62 21.23 30.48
CA LEU A 10 -9.45 20.95 29.30
C LEU A 10 -8.76 21.39 27.99
N VAL A 11 -7.98 22.48 28.02
CA VAL A 11 -7.21 22.95 26.86
C VAL A 11 -5.98 22.08 26.61
N PHE A 12 -5.37 21.55 27.68
CA PHE A 12 -4.20 20.65 27.56
C PHE A 12 -4.54 19.30 26.90
N THR A 13 -5.78 18.80 27.07
CA THR A 13 -6.23 17.54 26.46
C THR A 13 -6.59 17.68 24.98
N LEU A 14 -6.89 18.88 24.49
CA LEU A 14 -7.24 19.11 23.08
C LEU A 14 -6.02 19.10 22.13
N CYS A 15 -4.81 19.21 22.66
CA CYS A 15 -3.57 19.21 21.87
C CYS A 15 -2.94 17.82 21.68
N ILE A 16 -3.48 16.75 22.27
CA ILE A 16 -2.87 15.41 22.24
C ILE A 16 -3.42 14.52 21.10
N SER A 17 -4.43 14.96 20.36
CA SER A 17 -5.08 14.12 19.32
C SER A 17 -4.41 14.13 17.93
N PHE A 18 -3.20 14.66 17.77
CA PHE A 18 -2.47 14.63 16.49
C PHE A 18 -1.14 13.89 16.62
N SER A 19 -1.17 12.58 16.83
CA SER A 19 -0.03 11.68 16.53
C SER A 19 -0.50 10.23 16.55
N ALA A 20 -1.17 9.83 15.48
CA ALA A 20 -1.29 8.42 15.11
C ALA A 20 -0.91 8.23 13.63
N GLU A 21 0.21 8.83 13.21
CA GLU A 21 0.89 8.37 12.00
C GLU A 21 1.80 7.20 12.37
N SER A 22 1.62 6.09 11.66
CA SER A 22 2.40 4.87 11.83
C SER A 22 3.89 5.14 11.65
N GLN A 23 4.63 5.15 12.77
CA GLN A 23 6.07 5.30 12.81
C GLN A 23 6.76 4.05 12.25
N ASN A 24 6.88 3.97 10.93
CA ASN A 24 7.85 3.09 10.24
C ASN A 24 8.09 3.51 8.77
N ALA A 25 7.17 4.27 8.16
CA ALA A 25 7.29 4.71 6.77
C ALA A 25 8.21 5.94 6.56
N ASP A 26 8.64 6.62 7.63
CA ASP A 26 9.20 7.98 7.56
C ASP A 26 10.74 8.06 7.62
N ARG A 27 11.43 6.91 7.57
CA ARG A 27 12.89 6.87 7.71
C ARG A 27 13.64 7.47 6.50
N PHE A 28 13.01 7.54 5.31
CA PHE A 28 13.60 8.06 4.07
C PHE A 28 12.55 8.69 3.13
N PRO A 29 11.95 9.85 3.48
CA PRO A 29 10.85 10.45 2.71
C PRO A 29 11.23 10.76 1.26
N ARG A 30 12.44 11.26 1.01
CA ARG A 30 12.96 11.55 -0.34
C ARG A 30 13.09 10.31 -1.23
N LEU A 31 13.41 9.16 -0.66
CA LEU A 31 13.52 7.91 -1.41
C LEU A 31 12.13 7.41 -1.83
N ARG A 32 11.17 7.46 -0.90
CA ARG A 32 9.77 7.10 -1.18
C ARG A 32 9.19 7.96 -2.29
N GLU A 33 9.41 9.27 -2.23
CA GLU A 33 8.96 10.20 -3.25
C GLU A 33 9.57 9.88 -4.63
N ARG A 34 10.88 9.64 -4.69
CA ARG A 34 11.57 9.24 -5.95
C ARG A 34 10.99 7.95 -6.53
N ILE A 35 10.72 6.95 -5.70
CA ILE A 35 10.11 5.69 -6.15
C ILE A 35 8.69 5.94 -6.69
N ALA A 36 7.88 6.72 -5.97
CA ALA A 36 6.52 7.06 -6.41
C ALA A 36 6.52 7.82 -7.75
N GLN A 37 7.43 8.79 -7.91
CA GLN A 37 7.59 9.53 -9.17
C GLN A 37 8.04 8.62 -10.32
N ALA A 38 8.97 7.68 -10.06
CA ALA A 38 9.41 6.71 -11.07
C ALA A 38 8.29 5.77 -11.51
N LYS A 39 7.49 5.24 -10.56
CA LYS A 39 6.30 4.43 -10.85
C LYS A 39 5.30 5.19 -11.70
N LEU A 40 4.94 6.41 -11.30
CA LEU A 40 3.99 7.26 -12.03
C LEU A 40 4.46 7.54 -13.46
N ARG A 41 5.76 7.78 -13.65
CA ARG A 41 6.36 7.99 -14.97
C ARG A 41 6.20 6.74 -15.85
N GLU A 42 6.58 5.57 -15.34
CA GLU A 42 6.45 4.32 -16.09
C GLU A 42 4.98 4.03 -16.43
N ILE A 43 4.07 4.18 -15.47
CA ILE A 43 2.64 3.96 -15.67
C ILE A 43 2.10 4.91 -16.75
N ARG A 44 2.44 6.20 -16.70
CA ARG A 44 2.02 7.16 -17.72
C ARG A 44 2.43 6.72 -19.13
N LEU A 45 3.68 6.27 -19.27
CA LEU A 45 4.22 5.79 -20.54
C LEU A 45 3.51 4.51 -21.02
N GLN A 46 3.34 3.52 -20.15
CA GLN A 46 2.75 2.22 -20.50
C GLN A 46 1.25 2.33 -20.83
N LEU A 47 0.52 3.21 -20.16
CA LEU A 47 -0.91 3.46 -20.40
C LEU A 47 -1.15 4.50 -21.51
N LYS A 48 -0.09 5.15 -22.01
CA LYS A 48 -0.14 6.22 -23.01
C LYS A 48 -1.09 7.35 -22.61
N LEU A 49 -1.03 7.77 -21.35
CA LEU A 49 -1.89 8.85 -20.85
C LEU A 49 -1.40 10.21 -21.35
N ASP A 50 -2.33 11.02 -21.86
CA ASP A 50 -2.07 12.44 -22.09
C ASP A 50 -1.91 13.20 -20.75
N GLN A 51 -1.48 14.45 -20.83
CA GLN A 51 -1.19 15.25 -19.65
C GLN A 51 -2.45 15.45 -18.78
N THR A 52 -3.59 15.76 -19.40
CA THR A 52 -4.85 16.03 -18.72
C THR A 52 -5.33 14.81 -17.94
N THR A 53 -5.39 13.65 -18.59
CA THR A 53 -5.79 12.37 -17.99
C THR A 53 -4.81 11.96 -16.90
N PHE A 54 -3.51 12.15 -17.11
CA PHE A 54 -2.49 11.82 -16.12
C PHE A 54 -2.62 12.67 -14.85
N GLU A 55 -2.93 13.97 -14.96
CA GLU A 55 -3.13 14.84 -13.80
C GLU A 55 -4.34 14.43 -12.96
N GLN A 56 -5.42 13.96 -13.60
CA GLN A 56 -6.59 13.41 -12.90
C GLN A 56 -6.32 12.03 -12.29
N PHE A 57 -5.59 11.18 -13.02
CA PHE A 57 -5.23 9.81 -12.59
C PHE A 57 -4.26 9.80 -11.39
N ARG A 58 -3.25 10.67 -11.41
CA ARG A 58 -2.16 10.69 -10.43
C ARG A 58 -2.64 10.68 -8.97
N PRO A 59 -3.53 11.58 -8.51
CA PRO A 59 -3.98 11.58 -7.12
C PRO A 59 -4.74 10.30 -6.74
N ILE A 60 -5.50 9.70 -7.67
CA ILE A 60 -6.19 8.43 -7.45
C ILE A 60 -5.17 7.31 -7.22
N TYR A 61 -4.15 7.24 -8.09
CA TYR A 61 -3.11 6.21 -7.99
C TYR A 61 -2.28 6.34 -6.71
N LEU A 62 -1.94 7.56 -6.28
CA LEU A 62 -1.17 7.76 -5.05
C LEU A 62 -1.94 7.31 -3.80
N LYS A 63 -3.26 7.53 -3.75
CA LYS A 63 -4.10 7.01 -2.66
C LYS A 63 -4.21 5.48 -2.71
N TYR A 64 -4.38 4.90 -3.90
CA TYR A 64 -4.36 3.45 -4.09
C TYR A 64 -3.04 2.82 -3.60
N GLU A 65 -1.90 3.36 -4.03
CA GLU A 65 -0.57 2.87 -3.66
C GLU A 65 -0.35 2.98 -2.14
N GLN A 66 -0.84 4.04 -1.50
CA GLN A 66 -0.78 4.19 -0.05
C GLN A 66 -1.59 3.11 0.68
N GLU A 67 -2.83 2.84 0.26
CA GLU A 67 -3.66 1.79 0.87
C GLU A 67 -3.08 0.39 0.61
N ILE A 68 -2.61 0.14 -0.62
CA ILE A 68 -1.93 -1.11 -0.99
C ILE A 68 -0.64 -1.32 -0.20
N SER A 69 0.12 -0.26 0.11
CA SER A 69 1.34 -0.38 0.91
C SER A 69 1.07 -0.86 2.35
N GLY A 70 -0.16 -0.72 2.83
CA GLY A 70 -0.61 -1.25 4.13
C GLY A 70 -0.95 -2.74 4.11
N ILE A 71 -0.99 -3.39 2.95
CA ILE A 71 -1.28 -4.83 2.83
C ILE A 71 -0.02 -5.66 3.10
N ASP A 72 -0.12 -6.62 4.02
CA ASP A 72 0.96 -7.57 4.26
C ASP A 72 0.96 -8.70 3.22
N PHE A 73 1.58 -8.43 2.07
CA PHE A 73 1.77 -9.41 1.01
C PHE A 73 2.61 -10.63 1.45
N ARG A 74 3.38 -10.53 2.55
CA ARG A 74 4.11 -11.70 3.07
C ARG A 74 3.14 -12.68 3.72
N ASN A 75 2.14 -12.17 4.44
CA ASN A 75 1.09 -12.99 5.02
C ASN A 75 0.31 -13.74 3.93
N LEU A 76 -0.02 -13.07 2.83
CA LEU A 76 -0.69 -13.69 1.67
C LEU A 76 0.13 -14.84 1.05
N ALA A 77 1.45 -14.71 1.02
CA ALA A 77 2.34 -15.73 0.47
C ALA A 77 2.74 -16.82 1.48
N ARG A 78 2.45 -16.64 2.78
CA ARG A 78 2.97 -17.50 3.86
C ARG A 78 2.40 -18.92 3.78
N LEU A 79 1.13 -19.07 3.41
CA LEU A 79 0.50 -20.38 3.22
C LEU A 79 1.22 -21.26 2.19
N MET A 80 1.83 -20.66 1.17
CA MET A 80 2.57 -21.40 0.13
C MET A 80 3.99 -21.79 0.53
N LYS A 81 4.47 -21.35 1.71
CA LYS A 81 5.87 -21.50 2.14
C LYS A 81 6.04 -22.24 3.46
N VAL A 82 4.99 -22.31 4.27
CA VAL A 82 5.03 -22.96 5.59
C VAL A 82 4.97 -24.48 5.44
N ASN A 83 5.65 -25.20 6.34
CA ASN A 83 5.48 -26.64 6.46
C ASN A 83 4.24 -26.92 7.34
N ALA A 84 3.14 -27.37 6.73
CA ALA A 84 1.88 -27.60 7.43
C ALA A 84 2.01 -28.63 8.58
N ASP A 85 2.80 -29.69 8.37
CA ASP A 85 2.98 -30.77 9.36
C ASP A 85 3.75 -30.33 10.61
N SER A 86 4.36 -29.14 10.57
CA SER A 86 5.07 -28.56 11.72
C SER A 86 4.21 -27.65 12.60
N LEU A 87 2.96 -27.37 12.20
CA LEU A 87 2.06 -26.47 12.91
C LEU A 87 1.14 -27.22 13.87
N SER A 88 0.82 -26.59 15.00
CA SER A 88 -0.34 -27.00 15.79
C SER A 88 -1.63 -26.69 15.04
N ALA A 89 -2.73 -27.35 15.39
CA ALA A 89 -4.05 -27.06 14.80
C ALA A 89 -4.47 -25.59 15.01
N GLU A 90 -4.18 -25.04 16.19
CA GLU A 90 -4.45 -23.63 16.53
C GLU A 90 -3.64 -22.67 15.65
N ASP A 91 -2.32 -22.90 15.51
CA ASP A 91 -1.45 -22.05 14.69
C ASP A 91 -1.85 -22.10 13.21
N ALA A 92 -2.26 -23.29 12.73
CA ALA A 92 -2.74 -23.46 11.37
C ALA A 92 -4.04 -22.67 11.12
N ASP A 93 -5.00 -22.75 12.05
CA ASP A 93 -6.27 -22.00 11.94
C ASP A 93 -6.03 -20.48 11.96
N GLN A 94 -5.24 -19.98 12.91
CA GLN A 94 -4.90 -18.57 13.00
C GLN A 94 -4.19 -18.06 11.74
N LEU A 95 -3.29 -18.86 11.17
CA LEU A 95 -2.61 -18.52 9.92
C LEU A 95 -3.58 -18.40 8.75
N ILE A 96 -4.53 -19.33 8.64
CA ILE A 96 -5.57 -19.32 7.60
C ILE A 96 -6.47 -18.09 7.77
N VAL A 97 -7.01 -17.87 8.97
CA VAL A 97 -7.90 -16.72 9.26
C VAL A 97 -7.20 -15.39 8.98
N SER A 98 -5.95 -15.24 9.42
CA SER A 98 -5.15 -14.04 9.16
C SER A 98 -4.95 -13.78 7.66
N GLN A 99 -4.68 -14.83 6.88
CA GLN A 99 -4.53 -14.74 5.44
C GLN A 99 -5.84 -14.32 4.76
N LEU A 100 -6.98 -14.89 5.20
CA LEU A 100 -8.30 -14.56 4.66
C LEU A 100 -8.65 -13.09 4.92
N GLU A 101 -8.40 -12.58 6.13
CA GLU A 101 -8.64 -11.17 6.45
C GLU A 101 -7.75 -10.24 5.64
N THR A 102 -6.49 -10.62 5.40
CA THR A 102 -5.59 -9.85 4.52
C THR A 102 -6.10 -9.85 3.07
N SER A 103 -6.61 -10.99 2.60
CA SER A 103 -7.18 -11.14 1.26
C SER A 103 -8.44 -10.30 1.07
N LYS A 104 -9.35 -10.29 2.06
CA LYS A 104 -10.56 -9.45 2.05
C LYS A 104 -10.21 -7.97 1.95
N LYS A 105 -9.24 -7.50 2.75
CA LYS A 105 -8.76 -6.11 2.69
C LYS A 105 -8.22 -5.76 1.31
N LEU A 106 -7.41 -6.64 0.72
CA LEU A 106 -6.86 -6.41 -0.63
C LEU A 106 -7.97 -6.31 -1.69
N ILE A 107 -8.95 -7.22 -1.67
CA ILE A 107 -10.07 -7.19 -2.61
C ILE A 107 -10.92 -5.93 -2.43
N HIS A 108 -11.21 -5.53 -1.19
CA HIS A 108 -11.95 -4.31 -0.91
C HIS A 108 -11.27 -3.06 -1.50
N ILE A 109 -9.94 -2.93 -1.33
CA ILE A 109 -9.16 -1.84 -1.94
C ILE A 109 -9.26 -1.90 -3.47
N ARG A 110 -9.09 -3.09 -4.07
CA ARG A 110 -9.16 -3.24 -5.54
C ARG A 110 -10.53 -2.89 -6.10
N GLU A 111 -11.61 -3.29 -5.44
CA GLU A 111 -12.97 -2.95 -5.86
C GLU A 111 -13.24 -1.45 -5.78
N LYS A 112 -12.82 -0.82 -4.66
CA LYS A 112 -12.91 0.63 -4.47
C LYS A 112 -12.19 1.37 -5.59
N TYR A 113 -10.91 1.06 -5.82
CA TYR A 113 -10.10 1.78 -6.79
C TYR A 113 -10.39 1.40 -8.24
N TYR A 114 -10.96 0.23 -8.52
CA TYR A 114 -11.49 -0.04 -9.85
C TYR A 114 -12.56 1.00 -10.23
N LYS A 115 -13.49 1.31 -9.34
CA LYS A 115 -14.53 2.34 -9.57
C LYS A 115 -13.91 3.71 -9.79
N GLU A 116 -12.95 4.10 -8.95
CA GLU A 116 -12.23 5.37 -9.08
C GLU A 116 -11.43 5.44 -10.39
N PHE A 117 -10.66 4.41 -10.73
CA PHE A 117 -9.89 4.37 -11.97
C PHE A 117 -10.80 4.42 -13.20
N ARG A 118 -11.99 3.81 -13.15
CA ARG A 118 -12.94 3.85 -14.28
C ARG A 118 -13.45 5.25 -14.60
N THR A 119 -13.33 6.22 -13.68
CA THR A 119 -13.68 7.62 -13.94
C THR A 119 -12.71 8.31 -14.92
N VAL A 120 -11.47 7.83 -15.02
CA VAL A 120 -10.39 8.47 -15.80
C VAL A 120 -9.67 7.53 -16.77
N LEU A 121 -9.80 6.21 -16.61
CA LEU A 121 -9.14 5.19 -17.43
C LEU A 121 -10.17 4.24 -18.05
N ALA A 122 -9.94 3.86 -19.31
CA ALA A 122 -10.67 2.77 -19.95
C ALA A 122 -10.34 1.40 -19.30
N PRO A 123 -11.24 0.40 -19.35
CA PRO A 123 -10.98 -0.93 -18.78
C PRO A 123 -9.67 -1.56 -19.24
N GLN A 124 -9.31 -1.41 -20.52
CA GLN A 124 -8.07 -1.91 -21.11
C GLN A 124 -6.83 -1.24 -20.48
N GLN A 125 -6.91 0.06 -20.17
CA GLN A 125 -5.84 0.78 -19.48
C GLN A 125 -5.70 0.33 -18.02
N ILE A 126 -6.80 -0.05 -17.36
CA ILE A 126 -6.76 -0.62 -16.00
C ILE A 126 -6.12 -2.01 -16.00
N ILE A 127 -6.43 -2.85 -16.99
CA ILE A 127 -5.73 -4.13 -17.16
C ILE A 127 -4.22 -3.88 -17.35
N LYS A 128 -3.87 -2.92 -18.22
CA LYS A 128 -2.47 -2.55 -18.46
C LYS A 128 -1.79 -2.00 -17.20
N LEU A 129 -2.50 -1.22 -16.37
CA LEU A 129 -2.01 -0.75 -15.07
C LEU A 129 -1.57 -1.94 -14.21
N TYR A 130 -2.44 -2.92 -14.01
CA TYR A 130 -2.11 -4.10 -13.19
C TYR A 130 -0.93 -4.90 -13.75
N GLN A 131 -0.83 -5.04 -15.08
CA GLN A 131 0.31 -5.67 -15.74
C GLN A 131 1.61 -4.90 -15.49
N THR A 132 1.60 -3.58 -15.71
CA THR A 132 2.75 -2.70 -15.46
C THR A 132 3.20 -2.76 -14.00
N GLU A 133 2.28 -2.76 -13.05
CA GLU A 133 2.63 -2.90 -11.63
C GLU A 133 3.26 -4.27 -11.32
N ALA A 134 2.76 -5.35 -11.92
CA ALA A 134 3.34 -6.68 -11.75
C ALA A 134 4.77 -6.76 -12.30
N GLU A 135 5.00 -6.18 -13.48
CA GLU A 135 6.34 -6.10 -14.09
C GLU A 135 7.30 -5.25 -13.25
N LEU A 136 6.85 -4.10 -12.76
CA LEU A 136 7.63 -3.24 -11.87
C LEU A 136 8.04 -3.98 -10.60
N ARG A 137 7.10 -4.67 -9.94
CA ARG A 137 7.40 -5.50 -8.76
C ARG A 137 8.42 -6.60 -9.06
N LYS A 138 8.28 -7.28 -10.20
CA LYS A 138 9.21 -8.32 -10.64
C LYS A 138 10.62 -7.76 -10.84
N LYS A 139 10.76 -6.63 -11.55
CA LYS A 139 12.05 -5.96 -11.78
C LYS A 139 12.72 -5.55 -10.47
N VAL A 140 11.95 -4.96 -9.53
CA VAL A 140 12.47 -4.59 -8.21
C VAL A 140 12.99 -5.80 -7.44
N LEU A 141 12.23 -6.90 -7.41
CA LEU A 141 12.65 -8.12 -6.72
C LEU A 141 13.92 -8.74 -7.34
N GLN A 142 14.01 -8.76 -8.67
CA GLN A 142 15.18 -9.25 -9.39
C GLN A 142 16.43 -8.42 -9.08
N GLU A 143 16.31 -7.10 -9.07
CA GLU A 143 17.42 -6.19 -8.77
C GLU A 143 17.89 -6.34 -7.31
N ILE A 144 16.96 -6.48 -6.37
CA ILE A 144 17.29 -6.77 -4.96
C ILE A 144 18.06 -8.10 -4.85
N LYS A 145 17.58 -9.16 -5.51
CA LYS A 145 18.25 -10.47 -5.52
C LYS A 145 19.67 -10.38 -6.10
N LYS A 146 19.85 -9.68 -7.22
CA LYS A 146 21.16 -9.48 -7.85
C LYS A 146 22.16 -8.81 -6.90
N ARG A 147 21.74 -7.74 -6.21
CA ARG A 147 22.58 -7.00 -5.26
C ARG A 147 22.92 -7.78 -3.99
N MET A 148 22.05 -8.70 -3.57
CA MET A 148 22.33 -9.58 -2.43
C MET A 148 23.31 -10.69 -2.77
N ILE A 149 23.30 -11.19 -4.01
CA ILE A 149 24.24 -12.24 -4.48
C ILE A 149 25.62 -11.66 -4.81
N SER A 150 25.70 -10.39 -5.22
CA SER A 150 26.95 -9.71 -5.54
C SER A 150 27.69 -9.12 -4.34
N ARG A 151 27.28 -9.47 -3.11
CA ARG A 151 27.92 -9.11 -1.84
C ARG A 151 28.41 -10.38 -1.16
#